data_AF-A0A7D7R4V6-F1
#
_entry.id   AF-A0A7D7R4V6-F1
#
_cell.length_a   1.000
_cell.length_b   1.000
_cell.length_c   1.000
_cell.angle_alpha   90.00
_cell.angle_beta   90.00
_cell.angle_gamma   90.00
#
_symmetry.space_group_name_H-M   'P 1'
#
loop_
_entity.id
_entity.type
_entity.pdbx_description
1 polymer ?
#
loop_
_entity_poly.entity_id
_entity_poly.type
_entity_poly.pdbx_seq_one_letter_code
_entity_poly.pdbx_strand_id
1 'polypeptide(L)'
;MLNRVDRLPGGVARLVDAVPDEDITRCLHLLVATVMDVTAASTPEIRDVTRQWREQGSAAASGTSQLRLSAAQHDFDAFAQQRRGDIDGQRDSFRRARAVECVLAAMSTSTAGRPPRAALREAAYEAAAALGGSAGVVAVLADFVV
;
A
#
# COMPACT_ATOMS: atom_id res chain seq x y z
N MET A 1 8.42 0.88 -20.54
CA MET A 1 7.39 1.75 -19.93
C MET A 1 7.88 2.09 -18.54
N LEU A 2 7.91 3.36 -18.13
CA LEU A 2 8.42 3.75 -16.81
C LEU A 2 7.32 3.46 -15.75
N ASN A 3 7.64 2.66 -14.75
CA ASN A 3 6.74 2.36 -13.63
C ASN A 3 6.81 3.47 -12.57
N ARG A 4 5.76 3.63 -11.75
CA ARG A 4 5.75 4.65 -10.69
C ARG A 4 6.86 4.42 -9.66
N VAL A 5 7.13 3.16 -9.34
CA VAL A 5 8.22 2.74 -8.42
C VAL A 5 9.60 3.21 -8.87
N ASP A 6 9.81 3.42 -10.18
CA ASP A 6 11.10 3.88 -10.73
C ASP A 6 11.44 5.32 -10.32
N ARG A 7 10.45 6.07 -9.81
CA ARG A 7 10.62 7.43 -9.29
C ARG A 7 11.06 7.47 -7.82
N LEU A 8 11.08 6.33 -7.14
CA LEU A 8 11.39 6.28 -5.71
C LEU A 8 12.91 6.21 -5.47
N PRO A 9 13.44 6.97 -4.49
CA PRO A 9 14.84 6.90 -4.11
C PRO A 9 15.15 5.63 -3.31
N GLY A 10 16.44 5.33 -3.12
CA GLY A 10 16.88 4.20 -2.29
C GLY A 10 16.88 2.84 -3.00
N GLY A 11 16.77 2.84 -4.33
CA GLY A 11 16.86 1.59 -5.12
C GLY A 11 15.63 0.70 -5.02
N VAL A 12 14.47 1.22 -4.59
CA VAL A 12 13.23 0.45 -4.40
C VAL A 12 12.85 -0.36 -5.65
N ALA A 13 12.94 0.22 -6.85
CA ALA A 13 12.64 -0.51 -8.08
C ALA A 13 13.53 -1.76 -8.27
N ARG A 14 14.84 -1.63 -8.01
CA ARG A 14 15.79 -2.75 -8.06
C ARG A 14 15.48 -3.81 -7.00
N LEU A 15 15.10 -3.39 -5.80
CA LEU A 15 14.72 -4.33 -4.73
C LEU A 15 13.43 -5.08 -5.07
N VAL A 16 12.41 -4.38 -5.57
CA VAL A 16 11.16 -5.01 -6.05
C VAL A 16 11.44 -6.01 -7.16
N ASP A 17 12.36 -5.70 -8.08
CA ASP A 17 12.75 -6.62 -9.15
C ASP A 17 13.59 -7.81 -8.65
N ALA A 18 14.29 -7.65 -7.53
CA ALA A 18 15.09 -8.70 -6.91
C ALA A 18 14.28 -9.66 -6.01
N VAL A 19 13.08 -9.27 -5.54
CA VAL A 19 12.23 -10.18 -4.74
C VAL A 19 11.89 -11.43 -5.59
N PRO A 20 12.15 -12.65 -5.08
CA PRO A 20 11.77 -13.91 -5.73
C PRO A 20 10.27 -13.98 -5.97
N ASP A 21 9.84 -14.53 -7.11
CA ASP A 21 8.40 -14.56 -7.49
C ASP A 21 7.57 -15.32 -6.45
N GLU A 22 8.13 -16.38 -5.86
CA GLU A 22 7.53 -17.19 -4.80
C GLU A 22 7.29 -16.42 -3.48
N ASP A 23 8.06 -15.36 -3.23
CA ASP A 23 8.00 -14.58 -2.00
C ASP A 23 7.19 -13.29 -2.13
N ILE A 24 6.77 -12.91 -3.35
CA ILE A 24 6.04 -11.65 -3.61
C ILE A 24 4.81 -11.52 -2.70
N THR A 25 4.01 -12.58 -2.56
CA THR A 25 2.79 -12.53 -1.73
C THR A 25 3.13 -12.31 -0.25
N ARG A 26 4.18 -12.97 0.26
CA ARG A 26 4.63 -12.80 1.64
C ARG A 26 5.17 -11.38 1.87
N CYS A 27 5.91 -10.86 0.90
CA CYS A 27 6.41 -9.49 0.92
C CYS A 27 5.26 -8.46 0.93
N LEU A 28 4.24 -8.65 0.09
CA LEU A 28 3.04 -7.81 0.09
C LEU A 28 2.31 -7.82 1.43
N HIS A 29 2.18 -8.99 2.08
CA HIS A 29 1.57 -9.08 3.40
C HIS A 29 2.35 -8.28 4.45
N LEU A 30 3.68 -8.39 4.46
CA LEU A 30 4.52 -7.65 5.40
C LEU A 30 4.44 -6.15 5.14
N LEU A 31 4.53 -5.72 3.88
CA LEU A 31 4.44 -4.32 3.49
C LEU A 31 3.11 -3.69 3.93
N VAL A 32 1.99 -4.38 3.68
CA VAL A 32 0.66 -3.93 4.13
C VAL A 32 0.61 -3.81 5.65
N ALA A 33 1.11 -4.81 6.39
CA ALA A 33 1.14 -4.75 7.85
C ALA A 33 1.92 -3.52 8.36
N THR A 34 3.14 -3.32 7.84
CA THR A 34 3.99 -2.19 8.21
C THR A 34 3.32 -0.84 7.94
N VAL A 35 2.70 -0.68 6.77
CA VAL A 35 2.04 0.59 6.39
C VAL A 35 0.82 0.87 7.27
N MET A 36 0.01 -0.14 7.57
CA MET A 36 -1.17 0.00 8.42
C MET A 36 -0.82 0.33 9.87
N ASP A 37 0.26 -0.26 10.39
CA ASP A 37 0.75 0.01 11.75
C ASP A 37 1.28 1.44 11.90
N VAL A 38 2.04 1.94 10.91
CA VAL A 38 2.64 3.29 10.97
C VAL A 38 1.62 4.41 10.76
N THR A 39 0.64 4.22 9.86
CA THR A 39 -0.31 5.28 9.49
C THR A 39 -1.55 5.34 10.39
N ALA A 40 -1.73 4.35 11.28
CA ALA A 40 -2.95 4.19 12.08
C ALA A 40 -4.25 4.23 11.23
N ALA A 41 -4.17 3.89 9.94
CA ALA A 41 -5.30 3.81 9.02
C ALA A 41 -6.20 2.58 9.28
N SER A 42 -5.86 1.76 10.28
CA SER A 42 -6.49 0.47 10.57
C SER A 42 -7.84 0.63 11.26
N THR A 43 -8.93 0.57 10.50
CA THR A 43 -10.29 0.41 11.05
C THR A 43 -10.65 -1.09 11.18
N PRO A 44 -11.67 -1.46 11.98
CA PRO A 44 -12.15 -2.84 12.05
C PRO A 44 -12.46 -3.44 10.67
N GLU A 45 -13.10 -2.65 9.80
CA GLU A 45 -13.49 -3.06 8.45
C GLU A 45 -12.25 -3.33 7.59
N ILE A 46 -11.26 -2.45 7.62
CA ILE A 46 -10.00 -2.64 6.87
C ILE A 46 -9.25 -3.87 7.40
N ARG A 47 -9.25 -4.11 8.71
CA ARG A 47 -8.65 -5.31 9.30
C ARG A 47 -9.35 -6.58 8.85
N ASP A 48 -10.68 -6.58 8.80
CA ASP A 48 -11.46 -7.73 8.35
C ASP A 48 -11.18 -8.06 6.88
N VAL A 49 -11.13 -7.05 6.00
CA VAL A 49 -10.80 -7.23 4.59
C VAL A 49 -9.37 -7.72 4.40
N THR A 50 -8.41 -7.14 5.14
CA THR A 50 -6.99 -7.55 5.09
C THR A 50 -6.78 -8.95 5.65
N ARG A 51 -7.53 -9.34 6.70
CA ARG A 51 -7.55 -10.71 7.22
C ARG A 51 -8.09 -11.68 6.17
N GLN A 52 -9.24 -11.37 5.57
CA GLN A 52 -9.83 -12.20 4.53
C GLN A 52 -8.86 -12.44 3.38
N TRP A 53 -8.21 -11.38 2.89
CA TRP A 53 -7.21 -11.47 1.83
C TRP A 53 -6.02 -12.36 2.22
N ARG A 54 -5.49 -12.22 3.44
CA ARG A 54 -4.37 -13.04 3.91
C ARG A 54 -4.72 -14.52 4.03
N GLU A 55 -5.92 -14.84 4.49
CA GLU A 55 -6.37 -16.21 4.74
C GLU A 55 -6.85 -16.91 3.46
N GLN A 56 -7.48 -16.17 2.55
CA GLN A 56 -8.19 -16.72 1.39
C GLN A 56 -7.54 -16.37 0.05
N GLY A 57 -6.47 -15.56 0.07
CA GLY A 57 -5.81 -15.05 -1.14
C GLY A 57 -6.62 -13.99 -1.91
N SER A 58 -7.81 -13.65 -1.44
CA SER A 58 -8.71 -12.67 -2.06
C SER A 58 -9.68 -12.08 -1.02
N ALA A 59 -10.35 -10.99 -1.35
CA ALA A 59 -11.45 -10.48 -0.54
C ALA A 59 -12.71 -10.27 -1.38
N ALA A 60 -13.85 -10.20 -0.70
CA ALA A 60 -15.13 -9.95 -1.33
C ALA A 60 -15.15 -8.57 -2.04
N ALA A 61 -15.90 -8.49 -3.14
CA ALA A 61 -16.05 -7.24 -3.90
C ALA A 61 -16.55 -6.09 -3.01
N SER A 62 -17.47 -6.37 -2.08
CA SER A 62 -17.96 -5.40 -1.09
C SER A 62 -16.83 -4.84 -0.21
N GLY A 63 -15.92 -5.69 0.27
CA GLY A 63 -14.74 -5.29 1.03
C GLY A 63 -13.81 -4.40 0.21
N THR A 64 -13.56 -4.74 -1.06
CA THR A 64 -12.74 -3.88 -1.94
C THR A 64 -13.39 -2.52 -2.21
N SER A 65 -14.72 -2.47 -2.32
CA SER A 65 -15.46 -1.20 -2.48
C SER A 65 -15.42 -0.34 -1.22
N GLN A 66 -15.47 -0.96 -0.04
CA GLN A 66 -15.30 -0.25 1.23
C GLN A 66 -13.90 0.35 1.36
N LEU A 67 -12.85 -0.39 0.98
CA LEU A 67 -11.49 0.14 0.93
C LEU A 67 -11.39 1.36 0.00
N ARG A 68 -11.94 1.27 -1.22
CA ARG A 68 -11.95 2.42 -2.16
C ARG A 68 -12.67 3.64 -1.59
N LEU A 69 -13.80 3.43 -0.92
CA LEU A 69 -14.53 4.50 -0.25
C LEU A 69 -13.69 5.15 0.85
N SER A 70 -13.03 4.34 1.69
CA SER A 70 -12.16 4.84 2.77
C SER A 70 -10.97 5.64 2.22
N ALA A 71 -10.32 5.17 1.16
CA ALA A 71 -9.25 5.92 0.49
C ALA A 71 -9.76 7.28 -0.03
N ALA A 72 -10.92 7.29 -0.69
CA ALA A 72 -11.51 8.53 -1.21
C ALA A 72 -11.92 9.51 -0.10
N GLN A 73 -12.41 9.02 1.04
CA GLN A 73 -12.70 9.85 2.21
C GLN A 73 -11.44 10.53 2.74
N HIS A 74 -10.35 9.78 2.90
CA HIS A 74 -9.08 10.34 3.37
C HIS A 74 -8.47 11.35 2.38
N ASP A 75 -8.58 11.11 1.06
CA ASP A 75 -8.16 12.09 0.04
C ASP A 75 -9.00 13.38 0.13
N PHE A 76 -10.31 13.26 0.35
CA PHE A 76 -11.19 14.42 0.55
C PHE A 76 -10.86 15.19 1.83
N ASP A 77 -10.61 14.49 2.94
CA ASP A 77 -10.21 15.10 4.21
C ASP A 77 -8.89 15.85 4.08
N ALA A 78 -7.91 15.25 3.38
CA ALA A 78 -6.62 15.90 3.10
C ALA A 78 -6.82 17.22 2.34
N PHE A 79 -7.67 17.22 1.31
CA PHE A 79 -8.01 18.43 0.56
C PHE A 79 -8.72 19.47 1.42
N ALA A 80 -9.65 19.05 2.28
CA ALA A 80 -10.37 19.95 3.18
C ALA A 80 -9.42 20.59 4.21
N GLN A 81 -8.49 19.84 4.77
CA GLN A 81 -7.47 20.34 5.70
C GLN A 81 -6.50 21.31 5.01
N GLN A 82 -6.06 20.98 3.79
CA GLN A 82 -5.24 21.88 2.97
C GLN A 82 -5.92 23.26 2.80
N ARG A 83 -7.22 23.27 2.48
CA ARG A 83 -7.99 24.52 2.32
C ARG A 83 -8.11 25.33 3.61
N ARG A 84 -7.98 24.69 4.77
CA ARG A 84 -7.98 25.34 6.09
C ARG A 84 -6.59 25.78 6.52
N GLY A 85 -5.55 25.50 5.74
CA GLY A 85 -4.15 25.77 6.09
C GLY A 85 -3.55 24.78 7.09
N ASP A 86 -4.26 23.69 7.40
CA ASP A 86 -3.79 22.64 8.31
C ASP A 86 -2.93 21.63 7.53
N ILE A 87 -1.64 21.91 7.44
CA ILE A 87 -0.68 21.10 6.68
C ILE A 87 -0.41 19.75 7.34
N ASP A 88 -0.39 19.71 8.68
CA ASP A 88 -0.13 18.47 9.40
C ASP A 88 -1.32 17.51 9.30
N GLY A 89 -2.54 18.03 9.46
CA GLY A 89 -3.76 17.26 9.19
C GLY A 89 -3.77 16.76 7.75
N GLN A 90 -3.49 17.63 6.77
CA GLN A 90 -3.46 17.26 5.36
C GLN A 90 -2.49 16.10 5.08
N ARG A 91 -1.30 16.14 5.67
CA ARG A 91 -0.30 15.08 5.53
C ARG A 91 -0.75 13.78 6.16
N ASP A 92 -1.35 13.83 7.36
CA ASP A 92 -1.87 12.63 8.03
C ASP A 92 -2.97 11.96 7.20
N SER A 93 -3.97 12.72 6.75
CA SER A 93 -5.05 12.18 5.91
C SER A 93 -4.53 11.64 4.58
N PHE A 94 -3.60 12.34 3.93
CA PHE A 94 -2.97 11.84 2.71
C PHE A 94 -2.26 10.50 2.95
N ARG A 95 -1.46 10.38 4.02
CA ARG A 95 -0.77 9.13 4.36
C ARG A 95 -1.74 7.98 4.60
N ARG A 96 -2.87 8.22 5.26
CA ARG A 96 -3.93 7.22 5.45
C ARG A 96 -4.57 6.81 4.13
N ALA A 97 -4.85 7.75 3.21
CA ALA A 97 -5.36 7.41 1.88
C ALA A 97 -4.37 6.50 1.13
N ARG A 98 -3.08 6.86 1.13
CA ARG A 98 -2.01 6.07 0.50
C ARG A 98 -1.84 4.69 1.15
N ALA A 99 -2.05 4.58 2.46
CA ALA A 99 -2.04 3.30 3.15
C ALA A 99 -3.13 2.37 2.64
N VAL A 100 -4.36 2.86 2.48
CA VAL A 100 -5.48 2.07 1.95
C VAL A 100 -5.25 1.71 0.47
N GLU A 101 -4.70 2.63 -0.33
CA GLU A 101 -4.30 2.33 -1.72
C GLU A 101 -3.19 1.27 -1.81
N CYS A 102 -2.26 1.23 -0.85
CA CYS A 102 -1.27 0.15 -0.75
C CYS A 102 -1.95 -1.21 -0.54
N VAL A 103 -2.99 -1.28 0.31
CA VAL A 103 -3.78 -2.52 0.49
C VAL A 103 -4.46 -2.92 -0.82
N LEU A 104 -5.15 -1.99 -1.48
CA LEU A 104 -5.80 -2.24 -2.77
C LEU A 104 -4.82 -2.72 -3.84
N ALA A 105 -3.64 -2.10 -3.93
CA ALA A 105 -2.58 -2.50 -4.85
C ALA A 105 -2.08 -3.91 -4.55
N ALA A 106 -1.85 -4.25 -3.28
CA ALA A 106 -1.41 -5.58 -2.86
C ALA A 106 -2.44 -6.67 -3.19
N MET A 107 -3.73 -6.38 -2.97
CA MET A 107 -4.84 -7.28 -3.26
C MET A 107 -5.07 -7.47 -4.77
N SER A 108 -4.54 -6.58 -5.62
CA SER A 108 -4.70 -6.72 -7.08
C SER A 108 -4.03 -7.97 -7.66
N THR A 109 -3.17 -8.66 -6.88
CA THR A 109 -2.64 -9.99 -7.18
C THR A 109 -3.74 -11.04 -7.41
N SER A 110 -4.91 -10.88 -6.78
CA SER A 110 -6.04 -11.80 -6.94
C SER A 110 -6.92 -11.48 -8.16
N THR A 111 -6.58 -10.43 -8.94
CA THR A 111 -7.35 -10.03 -10.12
C THR A 111 -6.81 -10.72 -11.36
N ALA A 112 -7.69 -11.36 -12.15
CA ALA A 112 -7.29 -12.09 -13.35
C ALA A 112 -6.47 -11.19 -14.31
N GLY A 113 -5.27 -11.67 -14.69
CA GLY A 113 -4.42 -11.03 -15.69
C GLY A 113 -3.39 -10.03 -15.17
N ARG A 114 -3.35 -9.72 -13.87
CA ARG A 114 -2.30 -8.85 -13.32
C ARG A 114 -1.14 -9.66 -12.74
N PRO A 115 0.11 -9.49 -13.24
CA PRO A 115 1.24 -10.24 -12.71
C PRO A 115 1.57 -9.78 -11.27
N PRO A 116 1.91 -10.70 -10.34
CA PRO A 116 2.18 -10.36 -8.94
C PRO A 116 3.22 -9.25 -8.75
N ARG A 117 4.26 -9.23 -9.59
CA ARG A 117 5.29 -8.19 -9.58
C ARG A 117 4.73 -6.79 -9.87
N ALA A 118 3.71 -6.66 -10.70
CA ALA A 118 3.06 -5.37 -10.95
C ALA A 118 2.19 -4.91 -9.76
N ALA A 119 1.71 -5.84 -8.92
CA ALA A 119 1.07 -5.48 -7.65
C ALA A 119 2.11 -5.00 -6.65
N LEU A 120 3.26 -5.70 -6.53
CA LEU A 120 4.36 -5.30 -5.65
C LEU A 120 4.93 -3.92 -5.99
N ARG A 121 5.12 -3.61 -7.28
CA ARG A 121 5.58 -2.28 -7.71
C ARG A 121 4.63 -1.16 -7.29
N GLU A 122 3.32 -1.34 -7.49
CA GLU A 122 2.33 -0.32 -7.08
C GLU A 122 2.20 -0.24 -5.57
N ALA A 123 2.14 -1.37 -4.85
CA ALA A 123 2.08 -1.39 -3.40
C ALA A 123 3.31 -0.70 -2.77
N ALA A 124 4.52 -0.97 -3.29
CA ALA A 124 5.75 -0.31 -2.83
C ALA A 124 5.71 1.21 -3.02
N TYR A 125 5.08 1.69 -4.11
CA TYR A 125 4.92 3.11 -4.35
C TYR A 125 3.94 3.76 -3.37
N GLU A 126 2.75 3.18 -3.19
CA GLU A 126 1.76 3.72 -2.25
C GLU A 126 2.27 3.62 -0.80
N ALA A 127 2.98 2.55 -0.45
CA ALA A 127 3.65 2.39 0.84
C ALA A 127 4.67 3.49 1.10
N ALA A 128 5.53 3.81 0.11
CA ALA A 128 6.51 4.88 0.28
C ALA A 128 5.85 6.24 0.52
N ALA A 129 4.73 6.51 -0.17
CA ALA A 129 3.96 7.73 0.04
C ALA A 129 3.29 7.75 1.44
N ALA A 130 2.74 6.61 1.87
CA ALA A 130 2.10 6.44 3.18
C ALA A 130 3.09 6.59 4.34
N LEU A 131 4.29 6.05 4.21
CA LEU A 131 5.36 6.13 5.21
C LEU A 131 6.09 7.48 5.21
N GLY A 132 5.80 8.36 4.25
CA GLY A 132 6.47 9.65 4.10
C GLY A 132 7.90 9.55 3.55
N GLY A 133 8.26 8.43 2.92
CA GLY A 133 9.59 8.17 2.36
C GLY A 133 9.80 6.69 2.03
N SER A 134 10.90 6.37 1.35
CA SER A 134 11.17 4.99 0.90
C SER A 134 11.88 4.10 1.94
N ALA A 135 12.42 4.66 3.02
CA ALA A 135 13.26 3.91 3.97
C ALA A 135 12.57 2.66 4.55
N GLY A 136 11.30 2.79 4.97
CA GLY A 136 10.55 1.64 5.49
C GLY A 136 10.23 0.59 4.41
N VAL A 137 9.98 1.02 3.17
CA VAL A 137 9.78 0.10 2.03
C VAL A 137 11.06 -0.65 1.70
N VAL A 138 12.20 0.05 1.71
CA VAL A 138 13.52 -0.55 1.50
C VAL A 138 13.80 -1.60 2.57
N ALA A 139 13.54 -1.30 3.84
CA ALA A 139 13.72 -2.25 4.94
C ALA A 139 12.90 -3.54 4.73
N VAL A 140 11.60 -3.40 4.41
CA VAL A 140 10.74 -4.56 4.14
C VAL A 140 11.21 -5.36 2.94
N LEU A 141 11.57 -4.72 1.83
CA LEU A 141 12.03 -5.44 0.62
C LEU A 141 13.37 -6.13 0.83
N ALA A 142 14.28 -5.50 1.59
CA ALA A 142 15.61 -6.03 1.89
C ALA A 142 15.53 -7.40 2.57
N ASP A 143 14.53 -7.64 3.42
CA ASP A 143 14.33 -8.91 4.12
C ASP A 143 14.04 -10.11 3.19
N PHE A 144 13.72 -9.87 1.91
CA PHE A 144 13.38 -10.92 0.93
C PHE A 144 14.42 -11.11 -0.18
N VAL A 145 15.51 -10.34 -0.17
CA VAL A 145 16.52 -10.34 -1.24
C VAL A 145 17.93 -10.71 -0.75
N VAL A 146 18.02 -11.27 0.45
CA VAL A 146 19.27 -11.74 1.07
C VAL A 146 19.65 -13.12 0.55
#